data_AF-A0A2G2EDU7-F1
#
_entry.id   AF-A0A2G2EDU7-F1
#
_cell.length_a   1.000
_cell.length_b   1.000
_cell.length_c   1.000
_cell.angle_alpha   90.00
_cell.angle_beta   90.00
_cell.angle_gamma   90.00
#
_symmetry.space_group_name_H-M   'P 1'
#
loop_
_entity.id
_entity.type
_entity.pdbx_description
1 polymer ?
#
loop_
_entity_poly.entity_id
_entity_poly.type
_entity_poly.pdbx_seq_one_letter_code
_entity_poly.pdbx_strand_id
1 'polypeptide(L)'
;MLSNDQLYDLIHSTSDMEIKRIASSLEMALNDWPKLNLSEPEELINELNKVVSGKLIYDKLKKYLEQLNPSTDAIGWAWKTESLISVLEMFDTKDPQKKEDLVSIIDLLTGKIE
;
A
#
# COMPACT_ATOMS: atom_id res chain seq x y z
N MET A 1 2.87 2.10 15.12
CA MET A 1 2.90 1.61 13.73
C MET A 1 1.90 0.47 13.63
N LEU A 2 1.09 0.42 12.58
CA LEU A 2 0.14 -0.66 12.35
C LEU A 2 0.89 -1.98 12.15
N SER A 3 0.55 -3.01 12.94
CA SER A 3 1.07 -4.37 12.75
C SER A 3 0.19 -5.20 11.82
N ASN A 4 0.71 -6.30 11.29
CA ASN A 4 -0.06 -7.23 10.46
C ASN A 4 -1.21 -7.90 11.21
N ASP A 5 -1.02 -8.27 12.48
CA ASP A 5 -2.11 -8.82 13.31
C ASP A 5 -3.25 -7.79 13.46
N GLN A 6 -2.89 -6.53 13.73
CA GLN A 6 -3.87 -5.44 13.80
C GLN A 6 -4.56 -5.18 12.47
N LEU A 7 -3.84 -5.29 11.35
CA LEU A 7 -4.41 -5.19 10.01
C LEU A 7 -5.42 -6.31 9.76
N TYR A 8 -5.06 -7.55 10.07
CA TYR A 8 -5.93 -8.72 9.97
C TYR A 8 -7.20 -8.55 10.81
N ASP A 9 -7.05 -8.19 12.08
CA ASP A 9 -8.17 -7.97 12.99
C ASP A 9 -9.08 -6.84 12.48
N LEU A 10 -8.52 -5.74 11.99
CA LEU A 10 -9.29 -4.62 11.44
C LEU A 10 -10.14 -5.04 10.23
N ILE A 11 -9.58 -5.82 9.30
CA ILE A 11 -10.30 -6.32 8.11
C ILE A 11 -11.53 -7.17 8.51
N HIS A 12 -11.41 -7.95 9.57
CA HIS A 12 -12.43 -8.90 10.01
C HIS A 12 -13.44 -8.32 11.01
N SER A 13 -13.07 -7.25 11.73
CA SER A 13 -13.89 -6.65 12.78
C SER A 13 -14.61 -5.36 12.36
N THR A 14 -14.05 -4.58 11.44
CA THR A 14 -14.63 -3.27 11.08
C THR A 14 -15.90 -3.41 10.23
N SER A 15 -16.90 -2.58 10.53
CA SER A 15 -18.10 -2.39 9.69
C SER A 15 -17.95 -1.23 8.70
N ASP A 16 -16.89 -0.43 8.80
CA ASP A 16 -16.63 0.67 7.89
C ASP A 16 -16.07 0.13 6.57
N MET A 17 -16.89 0.16 5.52
CA MET A 17 -16.53 -0.38 4.21
C MET A 17 -15.35 0.33 3.55
N GLU A 18 -15.14 1.62 3.84
CA GLU A 18 -14.00 2.38 3.31
C GLU A 18 -12.70 1.93 3.99
N ILE A 19 -12.72 1.81 5.32
CA ILE A 19 -11.59 1.29 6.11
C ILE A 19 -11.29 -0.15 5.72
N LYS A 20 -12.31 -1.01 5.59
CA LYS A 20 -12.14 -2.40 5.17
C LYS A 20 -11.50 -2.49 3.79
N ARG A 21 -11.93 -1.66 2.84
CA ARG A 21 -11.34 -1.60 1.49
C ARG A 21 -9.87 -1.19 1.53
N ILE A 22 -9.53 -0.12 2.25
CA ILE A 22 -8.14 0.37 2.38
C ILE A 22 -7.27 -0.71 3.05
N ALA A 23 -7.77 -1.32 4.12
CA ALA A 23 -7.06 -2.37 4.85
C ALA A 23 -6.83 -3.62 3.98
N SER A 24 -7.85 -4.08 3.24
CA SER A 24 -7.70 -5.20 2.30
C SER A 24 -6.74 -4.87 1.16
N SER A 25 -6.74 -3.65 0.62
CA SER A 25 -5.76 -3.21 -0.38
C SER A 25 -4.33 -3.20 0.18
N LEU A 26 -4.13 -2.81 1.45
CA LEU A 26 -2.84 -2.90 2.11
C LEU A 26 -2.38 -4.36 2.31
N GLU A 27 -3.28 -5.25 2.73
CA GLU A 27 -2.99 -6.68 2.86
C GLU A 27 -2.60 -7.32 1.51
N MET A 28 -3.32 -6.99 0.43
CA MET A 28 -2.96 -7.44 -0.92
C MET A 28 -1.58 -6.91 -1.33
N ALA A 29 -1.32 -5.62 -1.11
CA ALA A 29 -0.02 -5.02 -1.42
C ALA A 29 1.15 -5.72 -0.72
N LEU A 30 0.97 -6.08 0.56
CA LEU A 30 1.98 -6.82 1.33
C LEU A 30 2.21 -8.24 0.78
N ASN A 31 1.13 -8.94 0.43
CA ASN A 31 1.18 -10.31 -0.08
C ASN A 31 1.77 -10.41 -1.49
N ASP A 32 1.54 -9.39 -2.32
CA ASP A 32 1.99 -9.35 -3.71
C ASP A 32 3.40 -8.78 -3.85
N TRP A 33 3.90 -8.00 -2.90
CA TRP A 33 5.29 -7.55 -2.98
C TRP A 33 6.25 -8.75 -2.88
N PRO A 34 7.43 -8.70 -3.54
CA PRO A 34 8.49 -9.69 -3.40
C PRO A 34 8.57 -10.43 -2.06
N LYS A 35 8.09 -11.69 -2.06
CA LYS A 35 7.73 -12.55 -0.91
C LYS A 35 8.80 -12.85 0.14
N LEU A 36 9.94 -12.17 0.16
CA LEU A 36 10.99 -12.51 1.12
C LEU A 36 11.01 -11.68 2.40
N ASN A 37 10.41 -10.47 2.51
CA ASN A 37 10.66 -9.63 3.70
C ASN A 37 9.55 -8.65 4.14
N LEU A 38 8.31 -8.71 3.64
CA LEU A 38 7.26 -7.81 4.13
C LEU A 38 6.29 -8.55 5.05
N SER A 39 6.67 -8.64 6.32
CA SER A 39 5.82 -9.01 7.43
C SER A 39 4.94 -7.87 7.91
N GLU A 40 5.38 -6.62 7.77
CA GLU A 40 4.73 -5.45 8.35
C GLU A 40 4.48 -4.31 7.34
N PRO A 41 3.41 -3.51 7.50
CA PRO A 41 3.16 -2.30 6.70
C PRO A 41 4.36 -1.33 6.63
N GLU A 42 5.18 -1.25 7.68
CA GLU A 42 6.40 -0.44 7.72
C GLU A 42 7.41 -0.83 6.66
N GLU A 43 7.57 -2.14 6.44
CA GLU A 43 8.57 -2.66 5.54
C GLU A 43 8.18 -2.32 4.09
N LEU A 44 6.88 -2.31 3.75
CA LEU A 44 6.38 -1.85 2.45
C LEU A 44 6.70 -0.37 2.22
N ILE A 45 6.45 0.49 3.22
CA ILE A 45 6.78 1.92 3.16
C ILE A 45 8.29 2.08 2.91
N ASN A 46 9.12 1.32 3.63
CA ASN A 46 10.57 1.37 3.49
C ASN A 46 11.05 0.92 2.11
N GLU A 47 10.48 -0.14 1.53
CA GLU A 47 10.79 -0.56 0.17
C GLU A 47 10.38 0.48 -0.87
N LEU A 48 9.19 1.07 -0.75
CA LEU A 48 8.72 2.10 -1.67
C LEU A 48 9.58 3.37 -1.60
N ASN A 49 10.03 3.77 -0.40
CA ASN A 49 10.93 4.91 -0.23
C ASN A 49 12.33 4.71 -0.85
N LYS A 50 12.76 3.47 -1.12
CA LYS A 50 14.02 3.21 -1.84
C LYS A 50 13.93 3.56 -3.32
N VAL A 51 12.73 3.53 -3.90
CA VAL A 51 12.50 3.66 -5.35
C VAL A 51 11.71 4.91 -5.72
N VAL A 52 10.91 5.45 -4.80
CA VAL A 52 10.17 6.70 -4.96
C VAL A 52 10.81 7.78 -4.09
N SER A 53 11.21 8.89 -4.73
CA SER A 53 11.81 10.02 -4.00
C SER A 53 10.76 10.91 -3.32
N GLY A 54 10.97 11.21 -2.05
CA GLY A 54 10.12 12.09 -1.24
C GLY A 54 8.81 11.40 -0.79
N LYS A 55 7.76 12.18 -0.52
CA LYS A 55 6.48 11.65 -0.05
C LYS A 55 5.87 10.63 -1.02
N LEU A 56 5.39 9.51 -0.49
CA LEU A 56 4.66 8.45 -1.20
C LEU A 56 3.22 8.88 -1.51
N ILE A 57 3.05 9.82 -2.42
CA ILE A 57 1.74 10.29 -2.91
C ILE A 57 1.33 9.56 -4.19
N TYR A 58 0.03 9.56 -4.49
CA TYR A 58 -0.56 8.85 -5.63
C TYR A 58 0.20 9.07 -6.95
N ASP A 59 0.41 10.32 -7.36
CA ASP A 59 1.05 10.64 -8.65
C ASP A 59 2.47 10.07 -8.77
N LYS A 60 3.21 10.03 -7.67
CA LYS A 60 4.58 9.51 -7.67
C LYS A 60 4.62 8.00 -7.72
N LEU A 61 3.73 7.34 -6.98
CA LEU A 61 3.58 5.89 -7.01
C LEU A 61 3.09 5.42 -8.38
N LYS A 62 2.12 6.14 -8.97
CA LYS A 62 1.61 5.89 -10.33
C LYS A 62 2.70 6.07 -11.37
N LYS A 63 3.49 7.15 -11.27
CA LYS A 63 4.64 7.36 -12.16
C LYS A 63 5.67 6.23 -12.04
N TYR A 64 5.92 5.74 -10.83
CA TYR A 64 6.83 4.61 -10.63
C TYR A 64 6.28 3.33 -11.28
N LEU A 65 4.99 3.04 -11.11
CA LEU A 65 4.30 1.93 -11.79
C LEU A 65 4.45 2.02 -13.32
N GLU A 66 4.26 3.20 -13.91
CA GLU A 66 4.41 3.43 -15.36
C GLU A 66 5.86 3.26 -15.86
N GLN A 67 6.84 3.33 -14.96
CA GLN A 67 8.26 3.14 -15.28
C GLN A 67 8.71 1.68 -15.15
N LEU A 68 7.94 0.83 -14.47
CA LEU A 68 8.26 -0.59 -14.38
C LEU A 68 8.19 -1.23 -15.76
N ASN A 69 9.30 -1.87 -16.17
CA ASN A 69 9.41 -2.44 -17.50
C ASN A 69 9.73 -3.95 -17.42
N PRO A 70 8.96 -4.82 -18.08
CA PRO A 70 9.14 -6.27 -18.00
C PRO A 70 10.50 -6.75 -18.53
N SER A 71 11.20 -5.94 -19.32
CA SER A 71 12.53 -6.25 -19.86
C SER A 71 13.65 -5.93 -18.87
N THR A 72 13.57 -4.79 -18.17
CA THR A 72 14.60 -4.34 -17.22
C THR A 72 14.34 -4.82 -15.80
N ASP A 73 13.08 -5.02 -15.45
CA ASP A 73 12.60 -5.50 -14.15
C ASP A 73 12.16 -6.96 -14.23
N ALA A 74 12.66 -7.72 -15.21
CA ALA A 74 12.20 -9.09 -15.52
C ALA A 74 12.09 -9.99 -14.28
N ILE A 75 13.03 -9.86 -13.33
CA ILE A 75 12.89 -10.43 -11.99
C ILE A 75 12.01 -9.49 -11.19
N GLY A 76 10.75 -9.87 -11.12
CA GLY A 76 9.86 -9.24 -10.19
C GLY A 76 9.17 -7.97 -10.70
N TRP A 77 8.97 -7.87 -12.00
CA TRP A 77 8.09 -6.87 -12.58
C TRP A 77 6.62 -7.15 -12.20
N ALA A 78 6.17 -8.39 -12.36
CA ALA A 78 4.76 -8.77 -12.18
C ALA A 78 4.26 -8.48 -10.76
N TRP A 79 4.92 -9.04 -9.75
CA TRP A 79 4.52 -8.91 -8.35
C TRP A 79 4.61 -7.46 -7.79
N LYS A 80 5.54 -6.62 -8.29
CA LYS A 80 5.66 -5.18 -7.96
C LYS A 80 4.54 -4.39 -8.60
N THR A 81 4.16 -4.77 -9.82
CA THR A 81 3.05 -4.17 -10.55
C THR A 81 1.76 -4.40 -9.78
N GLU A 82 1.45 -5.65 -9.42
CA GLU A 82 0.26 -6.00 -8.64
C GLU A 82 0.24 -5.29 -7.28
N SER A 83 1.35 -5.37 -6.52
CA SER A 83 1.43 -4.69 -5.23
C SER A 83 1.25 -3.17 -5.33
N LEU A 84 1.86 -2.51 -6.33
CA LEU A 84 1.66 -1.08 -6.56
C LEU A 84 0.23 -0.74 -6.98
N ILE A 85 -0.44 -1.60 -7.75
CA ILE A 85 -1.85 -1.42 -8.09
C ILE A 85 -2.68 -1.43 -6.80
N SER A 86 -2.48 -2.40 -5.92
CA SER A 86 -3.16 -2.44 -4.62
C SER A 86 -2.85 -1.22 -3.75
N VAL A 87 -1.59 -0.76 -3.72
CA VAL A 87 -1.24 0.50 -3.02
C VAL A 87 -2.02 1.68 -3.62
N LEU A 88 -2.12 1.80 -4.94
CA LEU A 88 -2.84 2.90 -5.59
C LEU A 88 -4.35 2.85 -5.33
N GLU A 89 -4.92 1.66 -5.16
CA GLU A 89 -6.32 1.49 -4.76
C GLU A 89 -6.58 2.08 -3.36
N MET A 90 -5.61 2.06 -2.44
CA MET A 90 -5.76 2.67 -1.12
C MET A 90 -6.08 4.17 -1.21
N PHE A 91 -5.58 4.87 -2.24
CA PHE A 91 -5.84 6.29 -2.48
C PHE A 91 -7.20 6.56 -3.14
N ASP A 92 -7.94 5.53 -3.54
CA ASP A 92 -9.28 5.68 -4.14
C ASP A 92 -10.36 5.89 -3.07
N THR A 93 -10.12 6.85 -2.18
CA THR A 93 -10.99 7.22 -1.06
C THR A 93 -12.00 8.30 -1.50
N LYS A 94 -12.79 8.81 -0.56
CA LYS A 94 -13.65 9.99 -0.79
C LYS A 94 -12.88 11.27 -1.15
N ASP A 95 -11.55 11.29 -1.10
CA ASP A 95 -10.74 12.41 -1.58
C ASP A 95 -10.49 12.31 -3.10
N PRO A 96 -11.21 13.08 -3.94
CA PRO A 96 -10.99 13.05 -5.38
C PRO A 96 -9.64 13.63 -5.79
N GLN A 97 -8.95 14.35 -4.89
CA GLN A 97 -7.66 14.98 -5.18
C GLN A 97 -6.47 14.11 -4.77
N LYS A 98 -6.71 12.98 -4.08
CA LYS A 98 -5.68 12.01 -3.65
C LYS A 98 -4.46 12.69 -3.01
N LYS A 99 -4.71 13.69 -2.16
CA LYS A 99 -3.70 14.59 -1.59
C LYS A 99 -2.93 13.99 -0.43
N GLU A 100 -3.51 12.98 0.21
CA GLU A 100 -2.88 12.25 1.30
C GLU A 100 -1.65 11.49 0.81
N ASP A 101 -0.67 11.29 1.69
CA ASP A 101 0.43 10.36 1.42
C ASP A 101 0.12 8.98 2.02
N LEU A 102 0.79 7.94 1.53
CA LEU A 102 0.56 6.55 1.93
C LEU A 102 0.64 6.36 3.45
N VAL A 103 1.56 7.06 4.11
CA VAL A 103 1.73 7.00 5.57
C VAL A 103 0.49 7.53 6.26
N SER A 104 -0.03 8.68 5.82
CA SER A 104 -1.28 9.24 6.35
C SER A 104 -2.46 8.28 6.19
N ILE A 105 -2.57 7.60 5.04
CA ILE A 105 -3.64 6.62 4.78
C ILE A 105 -3.51 5.40 5.72
N ILE A 106 -2.30 4.93 5.99
CA ILE A 106 -2.04 3.83 6.94
C ILE A 106 -2.31 4.27 8.39
N ASP A 107 -1.99 5.51 8.74
CA ASP A 107 -2.28 6.06 10.07
C ASP A 107 -3.78 6.18 10.33
N LEU A 108 -4.59 6.43 9.29
CA LEU A 108 -6.06 6.38 9.40
C LEU A 108 -6.55 5.01 9.89
N LEU A 109 -5.91 3.91 9.45
CA LEU A 109 -6.27 2.56 9.90
C LEU A 109 -5.93 2.37 11.39
N THR A 110 -4.79 2.90 11.83
CA THR A 110 -4.37 2.82 13.24
C THR A 110 -5.35 3.53 14.17
N GLY A 111 -5.90 4.68 13.73
CA GLY A 111 -6.91 5.42 14.48
C GLY A 111 -8.30 4.74 14.55
N LYS A 112 -8.46 3.57 13.93
CA LYS A 112 -9.70 2.77 13.92
C LYS A 112 -9.60 1.49 14.74
N ILE A 113 -8.46 1.25 15.38
CA ILE A 113 -8.25 0.14 16.30
C ILE A 113 -8.67 0.62 17.69
N GLU A 114 -9.64 -0.06 18.30
CA GLU A 114 -10.11 0.20 19.67
C GLU A 114 -9.26 -0.52 20.72
#